data_AF-A0A841YFM2-F1
#
_entry.id   AF-A0A841YFM2-F1
#
_cell.length_a   1.000
_cell.length_b   1.000
_cell.length_c   1.000
_cell.angle_alpha   90.00
_cell.angle_beta   90.00
_cell.angle_gamma   90.00
#
_symmetry.space_group_name_H-M   'P 1'
#
loop_
_entity.id
_entity.type
_entity.pdbx_description
1 polymer ?
#
loop_
_entity_poly.entity_id
_entity_poly.type
_entity_poly.pdbx_seq_one_letter_code
_entity_poly.pdbx_strand_id
1 'polypeptide(L)'
;MKQIVAIFFTLCLLSVSLLSGCGEQSTSEKPVKEEEQTMKKEKITEQDKIAQIETMLKEGLRDGADVEYDEGKKQFSVIMTNDKLKDSLNKIKENPADKKWPKLIKAFQHLSKQIESNLAKGYTIRLVEPDNKEQTMLTITDGKTTYDFAAQ
;
A
#
# COMPACT_ATOMS: atom_id res chain seq x y z
N MET A 1 6.64 1.09 -31.39
CA MET A 1 7.23 2.27 -30.72
C MET A 1 7.13 2.10 -29.22
N LYS A 2 8.19 2.49 -28.51
CA LYS A 2 8.45 2.49 -27.06
C LYS A 2 9.11 1.23 -26.49
N GLN A 3 10.43 1.40 -26.37
CA GLN A 3 11.47 0.53 -25.85
C GLN A 3 11.33 0.39 -24.32
N ILE A 4 11.52 -0.82 -23.80
CA ILE A 4 11.84 -1.05 -22.38
C ILE A 4 13.35 -1.24 -22.34
N VAL A 5 14.05 -0.20 -21.92
CA VAL A 5 15.50 -0.26 -21.66
C VAL A 5 15.67 -0.80 -20.25
N ALA A 6 16.21 -2.02 -20.18
CA ALA A 6 16.78 -2.59 -18.97
C ALA A 6 18.01 -1.76 -18.59
N ILE A 7 17.96 -1.07 -17.45
CA ILE A 7 19.13 -0.40 -16.90
C ILE A 7 19.84 -1.37 -15.97
N PHE A 8 20.96 -1.84 -16.49
CA PHE A 8 21.96 -2.68 -15.86
C PHE A 8 22.44 -2.10 -14.53
N PHE A 9 22.44 -2.98 -13.53
CA PHE A 9 23.16 -2.86 -12.29
C PHE A 9 24.66 -2.98 -12.62
N THR A 10 25.37 -1.85 -12.72
CA THR A 10 26.83 -1.84 -12.87
C THR A 10 27.47 -1.05 -11.75
N LEU A 11 27.77 -1.81 -10.70
CA LEU A 11 28.84 -1.56 -9.75
C LEU A 11 30.17 -1.43 -10.51
N CYS A 12 30.83 -0.28 -10.42
CA CYS A 12 32.27 -0.17 -10.72
C CYS A 12 32.90 0.95 -9.88
N LEU A 13 33.51 0.53 -8.78
CA LEU A 13 34.51 1.25 -8.01
C LEU A 13 35.69 1.59 -8.94
N LEU A 14 36.07 2.86 -9.00
CA LEU A 14 37.39 3.27 -9.49
C LEU A 14 38.04 4.19 -8.45
N SER A 15 38.95 3.57 -7.72
CA SER A 15 40.01 4.18 -6.93
C SER A 15 40.93 5.02 -7.81
N VAL A 16 41.22 6.25 -7.39
CA VAL A 16 42.43 6.96 -7.79
C VAL A 16 43.20 7.31 -6.53
N SER A 17 44.24 6.54 -6.27
CA SER A 17 45.31 6.87 -5.34
C SER A 17 46.34 7.71 -6.11
N LEU A 18 46.64 8.92 -5.65
CA LEU A 18 47.86 9.63 -6.03
C LEU A 18 48.53 10.22 -4.79
N LEU A 19 49.82 9.87 -4.67
CA LEU A 19 50.78 10.23 -3.64
C LEU A 19 51.15 11.72 -3.64
N SER A 20 51.59 12.17 -2.46
CA SER A 20 52.71 13.08 -2.15
C SER A 20 52.89 14.40 -2.90
N GLY A 21 52.87 15.50 -2.14
CA GLY A 21 53.55 16.74 -2.52
C GLY A 21 53.16 17.96 -1.66
N CYS A 22 54.02 18.36 -0.73
CA CYS A 22 54.00 19.69 -0.12
C CYS A 22 54.42 20.75 -1.14
N GLY A 23 53.80 21.94 -1.12
CA GLY A 23 54.31 23.12 -1.84
C GLY A 23 53.27 24.21 -2.11
N GLU A 24 53.31 25.24 -1.27
CA GLU A 24 53.07 26.68 -1.47
C GLU A 24 52.10 27.28 -2.52
N GLN A 25 51.34 28.25 -1.99
CA GLN A 25 50.91 29.56 -2.54
C GLN A 25 49.93 29.71 -3.72
N SER A 26 48.76 30.22 -3.32
CA SER A 26 48.06 31.40 -3.86
C SER A 26 47.43 31.34 -5.26
N THR A 27 46.10 31.32 -5.30
CA THR A 27 45.27 32.49 -5.64
C THR A 27 43.83 32.05 -5.96
N SER A 28 42.89 32.65 -5.23
CA SER A 28 41.52 33.05 -5.63
C SER A 28 40.67 32.07 -6.44
N GLU A 29 39.58 31.56 -5.84
CA GLU A 29 38.21 31.98 -6.19
C GLU A 29 37.16 31.32 -5.28
N LYS A 30 36.10 32.09 -5.00
CA LYS A 30 34.87 31.87 -4.20
C LYS A 30 34.47 30.43 -3.80
N PRO A 31 33.99 30.22 -2.55
CA PRO A 31 33.36 28.96 -2.18
C PRO A 31 32.00 28.83 -2.87
N VAL A 32 31.89 27.83 -3.75
CA VAL A 32 30.60 27.32 -4.23
C VAL A 32 29.89 26.71 -3.03
N LYS A 33 28.71 27.25 -2.72
CA LYS A 33 27.73 26.63 -1.82
C LYS A 33 27.50 25.20 -2.28
N GLU A 34 27.99 24.27 -1.48
CA GLU A 34 27.49 22.90 -1.44
C GLU A 34 26.06 23.01 -0.88
N GLU A 35 25.10 23.19 -1.78
CA GLU A 35 23.69 22.98 -1.48
C GLU A 35 23.53 21.48 -1.23
N GLU A 36 23.78 21.12 0.02
CA GLU A 36 23.26 19.93 0.66
C GLU A 36 21.75 19.92 0.38
N GLN A 37 21.35 19.18 -0.66
CA GLN A 37 19.97 18.82 -0.89
C GLN A 37 19.56 17.87 0.23
N THR A 38 19.33 18.43 1.41
CA THR A 38 18.54 17.81 2.45
C THR A 38 17.16 17.61 1.85
N MET A 39 16.90 16.44 1.26
CA MET A 39 15.55 15.95 1.06
C MET A 39 14.88 15.95 2.43
N LYS A 40 14.11 17.01 2.73
CA LYS A 40 13.17 17.00 3.83
C LYS A 40 12.27 15.79 3.59
N LYS A 41 12.46 14.74 4.41
CA LYS A 41 11.50 13.65 4.51
C LYS A 41 10.20 14.28 4.99
N GLU A 42 9.32 14.64 4.05
CA GLU A 42 8.00 15.17 4.38
C GLU A 42 7.32 14.15 5.29
N LYS A 43 6.89 14.63 6.46
CA LYS A 43 6.16 13.81 7.41
C LYS A 43 4.78 13.56 6.82
N ILE A 44 4.58 12.36 6.27
CA ILE A 44 3.28 11.89 5.79
C ILE A 44 2.25 12.10 6.90
N THR A 45 1.21 12.89 6.63
CA THR A 45 0.12 13.15 7.58
C THR A 45 -0.78 11.93 7.71
N GLU A 46 -1.68 11.89 8.71
CA GLU A 46 -2.65 10.79 8.80
C GLU A 46 -3.61 10.83 7.61
N GLN A 47 -4.02 12.02 7.15
CA GLN A 47 -4.85 12.19 5.96
C GLN A 47 -4.15 11.64 4.70
N ASP A 48 -2.85 11.88 4.54
CA ASP A 48 -2.09 11.33 3.41
C ASP A 48 -2.04 9.80 3.45
N LYS A 49 -1.95 9.20 4.65
CA LYS A 49 -2.02 7.74 4.79
C LYS A 49 -3.41 7.23 4.43
N ILE A 50 -4.46 7.88 4.92
CA ILE A 50 -5.85 7.49 4.62
C ILE A 50 -6.08 7.49 3.11
N ALA A 51 -5.72 8.57 2.42
CA ALA A 51 -5.84 8.68 0.97
C ALA A 51 -5.03 7.60 0.22
N GLN A 52 -3.80 7.30 0.68
CA GLN A 52 -2.99 6.22 0.11
C GLN A 52 -3.63 4.84 0.33
N ILE A 53 -4.19 4.58 1.52
CA ILE A 53 -4.88 3.31 1.80
C ILE A 53 -6.12 3.17 0.91
N GLU A 54 -6.95 4.22 0.80
CA GLU A 54 -8.11 4.21 -0.10
C GLU A 54 -7.71 3.90 -1.54
N THR A 55 -6.60 4.49 -2.01
CA THR A 55 -6.07 4.27 -3.36
C THR A 55 -5.63 2.82 -3.53
N MET A 56 -4.84 2.28 -2.59
CA MET A 56 -4.39 0.89 -2.62
C MET A 56 -5.56 -0.11 -2.59
N LEU A 57 -6.62 0.19 -1.82
CA LEU A 57 -7.81 -0.65 -1.76
C LEU A 57 -8.59 -0.60 -3.08
N LYS A 58 -8.83 0.59 -3.64
CA LYS A 58 -9.51 0.76 -4.93
C LYS A 58 -8.74 0.06 -6.06
N GLU A 59 -7.43 0.29 -6.16
CA GLU A 59 -6.57 -0.34 -7.18
C GLU A 59 -6.49 -1.87 -6.99
N GLY A 60 -6.31 -2.34 -5.75
CA GLY A 60 -6.26 -3.77 -5.42
C GLY A 60 -7.56 -4.50 -5.75
N LEU A 61 -8.69 -3.79 -5.73
CA LEU A 61 -10.02 -4.25 -6.10
C LEU A 61 -10.43 -3.85 -7.53
N ARG A 62 -9.49 -3.30 -8.32
CA ARG A 62 -9.66 -2.90 -9.72
C ARG A 62 -10.84 -1.94 -9.94
N ASP A 63 -10.99 -0.98 -9.03
CA ASP A 63 -12.08 0.01 -9.00
C ASP A 63 -13.48 -0.63 -8.97
N GLY A 64 -13.58 -1.90 -8.58
CA GLY A 64 -14.84 -2.64 -8.45
C GLY A 64 -15.55 -2.44 -7.10
N ALA A 65 -15.06 -1.52 -6.28
CA ALA A 65 -15.57 -1.25 -4.95
C ALA A 65 -15.44 0.24 -4.58
N ASP A 66 -16.42 0.72 -3.82
CA ASP A 66 -16.33 1.94 -3.05
C ASP A 66 -15.66 1.65 -1.70
N VAL A 67 -15.02 2.68 -1.15
CA VAL A 67 -14.32 2.62 0.14
C VAL A 67 -14.78 3.79 1.00
N GLU A 68 -15.27 3.50 2.20
CA GLU A 68 -15.70 4.48 3.19
C GLU A 68 -14.81 4.37 4.45
N TYR A 69 -14.24 5.47 4.93
CA TYR A 69 -13.38 5.48 6.11
C TYR A 69 -14.12 5.96 7.36
N ASP A 70 -14.03 5.19 8.44
CA ASP A 70 -14.48 5.53 9.80
C ASP A 70 -13.25 5.85 10.66
N GLU A 71 -13.03 7.15 10.93
CA GLU A 71 -11.88 7.63 11.72
C GLU A 71 -11.90 7.11 13.16
N GLY A 72 -13.09 7.02 13.78
CA GLY A 72 -13.24 6.57 15.16
C GLY A 72 -12.83 5.11 15.36
N LYS A 73 -12.89 4.31 14.29
CA LYS A 73 -12.51 2.89 14.29
C LYS A 73 -11.24 2.58 13.51
N LYS A 74 -10.64 3.57 12.83
CA LYS A 74 -9.58 3.36 11.84
C LYS A 74 -9.93 2.25 10.84
N GLN A 75 -11.16 2.27 10.33
CA GLN A 75 -11.73 1.20 9.53
C GLN A 75 -12.10 1.67 8.13
N PHE A 76 -11.68 0.93 7.12
CA PHE A 76 -12.13 1.06 5.74
C PHE A 76 -13.22 0.03 5.45
N SER A 77 -14.45 0.49 5.25
CA SER A 77 -15.55 -0.33 4.76
C SER A 77 -15.48 -0.42 3.24
N VAL A 78 -15.37 -1.63 2.72
CA VAL A 78 -15.30 -1.94 1.29
C VAL A 78 -16.67 -2.41 0.82
N ILE A 79 -17.25 -1.70 -0.14
CA ILE A 79 -18.57 -1.93 -0.70
C ILE A 79 -18.40 -2.29 -2.17
N MET A 80 -18.68 -3.54 -2.55
CA MET A 80 -18.57 -3.95 -3.95
C MET A 80 -19.63 -3.25 -4.80
N THR A 81 -19.21 -2.53 -5.82
CA THR A 81 -20.10 -1.81 -6.76
C THR A 81 -20.34 -2.61 -8.04
N ASN A 82 -19.36 -3.43 -8.44
CA ASN A 82 -19.46 -4.27 -9.63
C ASN A 82 -20.46 -5.42 -9.46
N ASP A 83 -21.43 -5.57 -10.37
CA ASP A 83 -22.46 -6.60 -10.31
C ASP A 83 -21.91 -8.03 -10.24
N LYS A 84 -20.84 -8.34 -10.99
CA LYS A 84 -20.23 -9.68 -10.95
C LYS A 84 -19.58 -9.98 -9.60
N LEU A 85 -19.03 -8.95 -8.94
CA LEU A 85 -18.45 -9.10 -7.61
C LEU A 85 -19.56 -9.29 -6.56
N LYS A 86 -20.63 -8.49 -6.63
CA LYS A 86 -21.82 -8.64 -5.78
C LYS A 86 -22.43 -10.04 -5.92
N ASP A 87 -22.67 -10.51 -7.14
CA ASP A 87 -23.18 -11.86 -7.42
C ASP A 87 -22.26 -12.95 -6.85
N SER A 88 -20.95 -12.76 -6.97
CA SER A 88 -20.00 -13.73 -6.42
C SER A 88 -20.01 -13.76 -4.90
N LEU A 89 -20.21 -12.63 -4.23
CA LEU A 89 -20.34 -12.55 -2.78
C LEU A 89 -21.66 -13.17 -2.31
N ASN A 90 -22.77 -12.91 -3.00
CA ASN A 90 -24.06 -13.52 -2.67
C ASN A 90 -24.02 -15.05 -2.80
N LYS A 91 -23.38 -15.58 -3.86
CA LYS A 91 -23.15 -17.05 -3.99
C LYS A 91 -22.30 -17.63 -2.88
N ILE A 92 -21.28 -16.89 -2.44
CA ILE A 92 -20.45 -17.31 -1.29
C ILE A 92 -21.27 -17.30 0.00
N LYS A 93 -22.15 -16.31 0.20
CA LYS A 93 -23.04 -16.27 1.36
C LYS A 93 -24.01 -17.45 1.39
N GLU A 94 -24.56 -17.83 0.25
CA GLU A 94 -25.42 -19.01 0.09
C GLU A 94 -24.67 -20.33 0.28
N ASN A 95 -23.40 -20.39 -0.14
CA ASN A 95 -22.55 -21.57 0.02
C ASN A 95 -21.15 -21.19 0.53
N PRO A 96 -20.97 -21.07 1.86
CA PRO A 96 -19.69 -20.64 2.45
C PRO A 96 -18.52 -21.60 2.20
N ALA A 97 -18.82 -22.85 1.81
CA ALA A 97 -17.80 -23.83 1.39
C ALA A 97 -17.24 -23.56 -0.02
N ASP A 98 -17.71 -22.53 -0.74
CA ASP A 98 -17.15 -22.16 -2.04
C ASP A 98 -15.65 -21.83 -1.91
N LYS A 99 -14.83 -22.51 -2.71
CA LYS A 99 -13.38 -22.33 -2.80
C LYS A 99 -12.92 -20.90 -3.11
N LYS A 100 -13.82 -20.02 -3.59
CA LYS A 100 -13.56 -18.60 -3.80
C LYS A 100 -13.45 -17.83 -2.48
N TRP A 101 -14.15 -18.24 -1.43
CA TRP A 101 -14.14 -17.52 -0.16
C TRP A 101 -12.74 -17.48 0.49
N PRO A 102 -12.04 -18.62 0.67
CA PRO A 102 -10.68 -18.59 1.19
C PRO A 102 -9.68 -17.82 0.31
N LYS A 103 -9.92 -17.76 -1.01
CA LYS A 103 -9.09 -16.96 -1.93
C LYS A 103 -9.31 -15.47 -1.73
N LEU A 104 -10.56 -15.06 -1.53
CA LEU A 104 -10.92 -13.68 -1.23
C LEU A 104 -10.31 -13.24 0.10
N ILE A 105 -10.44 -14.06 1.16
CA ILE A 105 -9.80 -13.79 2.46
C ILE A 105 -8.29 -13.55 2.27
N LYS A 106 -7.59 -14.44 1.54
CA LYS A 106 -6.15 -14.28 1.29
C LYS A 106 -5.81 -12.99 0.53
N ALA A 107 -6.63 -12.59 -0.43
CA ALA A 107 -6.44 -11.33 -1.16
C ALA A 107 -6.56 -10.12 -0.21
N PHE A 108 -7.59 -10.10 0.64
CA PHE A 108 -7.76 -9.04 1.64
C PHE A 108 -6.67 -9.06 2.73
N GLN A 109 -6.20 -10.24 3.15
CA GLN A 109 -5.06 -10.37 4.06
C GLN A 109 -3.80 -9.77 3.44
N HIS A 110 -3.57 -10.01 2.16
CA HIS A 110 -2.44 -9.43 1.44
C HIS A 110 -2.51 -7.91 1.38
N LEU A 111 -3.67 -7.34 1.00
CA LEU A 111 -3.88 -5.88 0.99
C LEU A 111 -3.68 -5.27 2.38
N SER A 112 -4.28 -5.86 3.41
CA SER A 112 -4.11 -5.42 4.80
C SER A 112 -2.64 -5.48 5.25
N LYS A 113 -1.91 -6.53 4.86
CA LYS A 113 -0.48 -6.66 5.18
C LYS A 113 0.38 -5.60 4.49
N GLN A 114 0.05 -5.24 3.24
CA GLN A 114 0.73 -4.15 2.54
C GLN A 114 0.48 -2.80 3.23
N ILE A 115 -0.75 -2.54 3.66
CA ILE A 115 -1.09 -1.34 4.45
C ILE A 115 -0.28 -1.30 5.75
N GLU A 116 -0.26 -2.41 6.50
CA GLU A 116 0.50 -2.53 7.75
C GLU A 116 2.00 -2.24 7.55
N SER A 117 2.58 -2.82 6.50
CA SER A 117 4.04 -2.79 6.29
C SER A 117 4.54 -1.47 5.70
N ASN A 118 3.72 -0.82 4.85
CA ASN A 118 4.15 0.34 4.08
C ASN A 118 3.63 1.67 4.62
N LEU A 119 2.48 1.67 5.33
CA LEU A 119 1.79 2.89 5.72
C LEU A 119 1.66 3.02 7.24
N ALA A 120 0.89 2.13 7.88
CA ALA A 120 0.73 2.12 9.33
C ALA A 120 -0.06 0.88 9.82
N LYS A 121 0.18 0.54 11.09
CA LYS A 121 -0.52 -0.53 11.81
C LYS A 121 -1.88 -0.08 12.36
N GLY A 122 -2.73 -1.05 12.66
CA GLY A 122 -3.99 -0.84 13.36
C GLY A 122 -5.15 -0.41 12.46
N TYR A 123 -4.95 -0.36 11.15
CA TYR A 123 -6.03 -0.14 10.20
C TYR A 123 -6.78 -1.43 9.91
N THR A 124 -8.10 -1.31 9.85
CA THR A 124 -9.00 -2.44 9.62
C THR A 124 -9.67 -2.33 8.26
N ILE A 125 -9.75 -3.43 7.53
CA ILE A 125 -10.58 -3.55 6.32
C ILE A 125 -11.82 -4.36 6.67
N ARG A 126 -13.00 -3.80 6.42
CA ARG A 126 -14.29 -4.46 6.60
C ARG A 126 -14.97 -4.65 5.25
N LEU A 127 -15.17 -5.90 4.83
CA LEU A 127 -16.01 -6.21 3.67
C LEU A 127 -17.47 -6.31 4.13
N VAL A 128 -18.32 -5.47 3.55
CA VAL A 128 -19.76 -5.46 3.86
C VAL A 128 -20.51 -6.45 2.96
N GLU A 129 -21.72 -6.84 3.38
CA GLU A 129 -22.61 -7.58 2.49
C GLU A 129 -23.08 -6.72 1.31
N PRO A 130 -23.22 -7.27 0.09
CA PRO A 130 -23.69 -6.53 -1.08
C PRO A 130 -25.06 -5.85 -0.89
N ASP A 131 -25.99 -6.54 -0.23
CA ASP A 131 -27.38 -6.11 -0.11
C ASP A 131 -27.67 -5.39 1.22
N ASN A 132 -26.71 -5.37 2.15
CA ASN A 132 -26.87 -4.74 3.46
C ASN A 132 -25.53 -4.26 4.03
N LYS A 133 -25.25 -2.95 3.92
CA LYS A 133 -24.00 -2.34 4.41
C LYS A 133 -23.79 -2.47 5.93
N GLU A 134 -24.84 -2.70 6.71
CA GLU A 134 -24.76 -2.91 8.16
C GLU A 134 -24.23 -4.30 8.51
N GLN A 135 -24.36 -5.26 7.60
CA GLN A 135 -23.88 -6.63 7.80
C GLN A 135 -22.44 -6.78 7.32
N THR A 136 -21.65 -7.52 8.10
CA THR A 136 -20.24 -7.75 7.83
C THR A 136 -20.05 -9.16 7.30
N MET A 137 -19.30 -9.30 6.20
CA MET A 137 -18.84 -10.61 5.74
C MET A 137 -17.44 -10.94 6.27
N LEU A 138 -16.52 -9.97 6.26
CA LEU A 138 -15.13 -10.19 6.62
C LEU A 138 -14.55 -8.95 7.29
N THR A 139 -13.72 -9.15 8.31
CA THR A 139 -12.90 -8.10 8.90
C THR A 139 -11.46 -8.57 9.01
N ILE A 140 -10.53 -7.72 8.58
CA ILE A 140 -9.09 -7.99 8.59
C ILE A 140 -8.35 -6.80 9.19
N THR A 141 -7.47 -7.07 10.14
CA THR A 141 -6.59 -6.07 10.76
C THR A 141 -5.15 -6.56 10.69
N ASP A 142 -4.24 -5.73 10.19
CA ASP A 142 -2.80 -6.03 10.08
C ASP A 142 -2.50 -7.42 9.48
N GLY A 143 -3.17 -7.73 8.38
CA GLY A 143 -3.02 -8.99 7.64
C GLY A 143 -3.68 -10.21 8.28
N LYS A 144 -4.41 -10.06 9.39
CA LYS A 144 -5.07 -11.15 10.10
C LYS A 144 -6.58 -11.02 10.04
N THR A 145 -7.27 -12.12 9.77
CA THR A 145 -8.73 -12.19 9.86
C THR A 145 -9.17 -12.07 11.31
N THR A 146 -10.01 -11.09 11.61
CA THR A 146 -10.57 -10.84 12.95
C THR A 146 -12.07 -11.16 13.02
N TYR A 147 -12.74 -11.23 11.88
CA TYR A 147 -14.09 -11.75 11.74
C TYR A 147 -14.26 -12.41 10.37
N ASP A 148 -14.91 -13.57 10.32
CA ASP A 148 -15.30 -14.30 9.12
C ASP A 148 -16.72 -14.83 9.34
N PHE A 149 -17.66 -14.43 8.49
CA PHE A 149 -19.06 -14.86 8.59
C PHE A 149 -19.22 -16.38 8.40
N ALA A 150 -18.31 -17.03 7.66
CA ALA A 150 -18.36 -18.45 7.36
C ALA A 150 -17.82 -19.34 8.50
N ALA A 151 -17.18 -18.74 9.51
CA ALA A 151 -16.52 -19.44 10.61
C ALA A 151 -17.23 -19.23 11.97
N GLN A 152 -18.43 -18.65 11.97
CA GLN A 152 -19.27 -18.46 13.17
C GLN A 152 -20.02 -19.75 13.55
#